data_AF-A0A7X9H6N1-F1
#
_entry.id   AF-A0A7X9H6N1-F1
#
_cell.length_a   1.000
_cell.length_b   1.000
_cell.length_c   1.000
_cell.angle_alpha   90.00
_cell.angle_beta   90.00
_cell.angle_gamma   90.00
#
_symmetry.space_group_name_H-M   'P 1'
#
loop_
_entity.id
_entity.type
_entity.pdbx_description
1 polymer ?
#
loop_
_entity_poly.entity_id
_entity_poly.type
_entity_poly.pdbx_seq_one_letter_code
_entity_poly.pdbx_strand_id
1 'polypeptide(L)' 'MNIYAVVDRLEDGNVVLVSDDYGLEVRIPCNYGDREYIVGERISITWE' A
#
# COMPACT_ATOMS: atom_id res chain seq x y z
N MET A 1 13.32 5.68 7.08
CA MET A 1 12.06 5.86 7.86
C MET A 1 11.11 4.73 7.53
N ASN A 2 10.36 4.18 8.49
CA ASN A 2 9.41 3.09 8.24
C ASN A 2 7.99 3.60 8.49
N ILE A 3 7.09 3.38 7.52
CA ILE A 3 5.69 3.80 7.57
C ILE A 3 4.83 2.54 7.48
N TYR A 4 3.94 2.35 8.46
CA TYR A 4 2.96 1.29 8.39
C TYR A 4 1.71 1.79 7.68
N ALA A 5 1.20 0.96 6.76
CA ALA A 5 0.00 1.23 6.00
C ALA A 5 -0.82 -0.03 5.80
N VAL A 6 -2.11 0.15 5.56
CA VAL A 6 -3.05 -0.92 5.22
C VAL A 6 -3.49 -0.76 3.77
N VAL A 7 -3.63 -1.87 3.05
CA VAL A 7 -4.23 -1.89 1.72
C VAL A 7 -5.71 -1.57 1.84
N ASP A 8 -6.11 -0.40 1.34
CA ASP A 8 -7.50 0.06 1.36
C ASP A 8 -8.28 -0.49 0.17
N ARG A 9 -7.75 -0.32 -1.04
CA ARG A 9 -8.40 -0.79 -2.27
C ARG A 9 -7.40 -1.06 -3.39
N LEU A 10 -7.83 -1.92 -4.32
CA LEU A 10 -7.13 -2.19 -5.57
C LEU A 10 -7.84 -1.43 -6.69
N GLU A 11 -7.09 -0.57 -7.38
CA GLU A 11 -7.53 0.12 -8.59
C GLU A 11 -6.78 -0.47 -9.78
N ASP A 12 -7.30 -0.33 -11.00
CA ASP A 12 -6.69 -0.95 -12.19
C ASP A 12 -5.22 -0.52 -12.34
N GLY A 13 -4.30 -1.48 -12.13
CA GLY A 13 -2.85 -1.27 -12.12
C GLY A 13 -2.27 -0.53 -10.91
N ASN A 14 -3.05 -0.27 -9.85
CA ASN A 14 -2.60 0.47 -8.67
C ASN A 14 -3.12 -0.13 -7.35
N VAL A 15 -2.30 -0.03 -6.32
CA VAL A 15 -2.68 -0.27 -4.92
C VAL A 15 -2.83 1.06 -4.22
N VAL A 16 -3.93 1.20 -3.49
CA VAL A 16 -4.16 2.34 -2.61
C VAL A 16 -3.92 1.88 -1.18
N LEU A 17 -3.01 2.58 -0.49
CA LEU A 17 -2.61 2.33 0.88
C LEU A 17 -3.03 3.50 1.75
N VAL A 18 -3.44 3.22 2.98
CA VAL A 18 -3.73 4.24 3.98
C VAL A 18 -2.77 4.03 5.15
N SER A 19 -1.98 5.06 5.47
CA SER A 19 -1.07 5.03 6.61
C SER A 19 -1.83 5.03 7.93
N ASP A 20 -1.48 4.10 8.82
CA ASP A 20 -2.03 4.03 10.18
C ASP A 20 -1.68 5.29 10.99
N ASP A 21 -0.45 5.76 10.86
CA ASP A 21 0.13 6.79 11.74
C ASP A 21 -0.21 8.22 11.31
N TYR A 22 -0.40 8.44 10.00
CA TYR A 22 -0.49 9.78 9.42
C TYR A 22 -1.78 10.05 8.64
N GLY A 23 -2.64 9.03 8.43
CA GLY A 23 -3.85 9.18 7.61
C GLY A 23 -3.56 9.55 6.16
N LEU A 24 -2.35 9.25 5.68
CA LEU A 24 -1.91 9.53 4.31
C LEU A 24 -2.40 8.43 3.36
N GLU A 25 -3.01 8.83 2.24
CA GLU A 25 -3.30 7.93 1.12
C GLU A 25 -2.08 7.89 0.18
N VAL A 26 -1.55 6.70 -0.07
CA VAL A 26 -0.42 6.46 -0.98
C VAL A 26 -0.86 5.53 -2.09
N ARG A 27 -0.65 5.94 -3.34
CA ARG A 27 -0.94 5.12 -4.52
C ARG A 27 0.34 4.56 -5.11
N ILE A 28 0.44 3.25 -5.17
CA ILE A 28 1.60 2.54 -5.70
C ILE A 28 1.18 1.77 -6.95
N PRO A 29 1.84 1.97 -8.10
CA PRO A 29 1.57 1.15 -9.27
C PRO A 29 1.90 -0.31 -8.98
N CYS A 30 0.94 -1.20 -9.21
CA CYS A 30 1.12 -2.63 -9.12
C CYS A 30 1.17 -3.21 -10.51
N ASN A 31 2.37 -3.60 -10.95
CA ASN A 31 2.47 -4.44 -12.13
C ASN A 31 1.91 -5.82 -11.77
N TYR A 32 1.14 -6.40 -12.69
CA TYR A 32 0.69 -7.79 -12.61
C TYR A 32 1.91 -8.71 -12.44
N GLY A 33 2.12 -9.24 -11.24
CA GLY A 33 3.15 -10.25 -10.95
C GLY A 33 4.15 -9.93 -9.82
N ASP A 34 4.23 -8.68 -9.36
CA ASP A 34 5.20 -8.30 -8.31
C ASP A 34 4.81 -8.81 -6.91
N ARG A 35 3.51 -8.82 -6.60
CA ARG A 35 2.93 -9.30 -5.34
C ARG A 35 1.41 -9.32 -5.47
N GLU A 36 0.76 -10.34 -4.94
CA GLU A 36 -0.69 -10.28 -4.70
C GLU A 36 -0.94 -9.42 -3.46
N TYR A 37 -1.61 -8.28 -3.65
CA TYR A 37 -2.03 -7.42 -2.54
C TYR A 37 -3.44 -7.80 -2.12
N ILE A 38 -3.65 -7.93 -0.82
CA ILE A 38 -4.96 -8.28 -0.26
C ILE A 38 -5.52 -7.04 0.46
N VAL A 39 -6.76 -6.67 0.17
CA VAL A 39 -7.42 -5.58 0.90
C VAL A 39 -7.50 -5.92 2.40
N GLY A 40 -7.10 -4.96 3.24
CA GLY A 40 -6.94 -5.14 4.68
C GLY A 40 -5.57 -5.67 5.12
N GLU A 41 -4.69 -6.03 4.18
CA GLU A 41 -3.32 -6.43 4.51
C GLU A 41 -2.51 -5.23 5.03
N ARG A 42 -1.78 -5.44 6.12
CA ARG A 42 -0.86 -4.45 6.68
C ARG A 42 0.52 -4.64 6.08
N ILE A 43 1.09 -3.56 5.55
CA ILE A 43 2.40 -3.53 4.93
C ILE A 43 3.28 -2.43 5.55
N SER A 44 4.59 -2.64 5.53
CA SER A 44 5.59 -1.68 5.97
C SER A 44 6.35 -1.11 4.78
N ILE A 45 6.28 0.20 4.60
CA ILE A 45 7.03 0.92 3.57
C ILE A 45 8.30 1.45 4.22
N THR A 46 9.45 0.93 3.80
CA THR A 46 10.76 1.40 4.28
C THR A 46 11.37 2.32 3.24
N TRP A 47 11.64 3.57 3.64
CA TRP A 47 12.41 4.53 2.85
C TRP A 47 13.84 4.58 3.38
N GLU A 48 14.82 4.32 2.52
CA GLU A 48 16.25 4.55 2.76
C GLU A 48 16.68 5.95 2.32
#